data_AF-A0A962VSY3-F1
#
_entry.id   AF-A0A962VSY3-F1
#
_cell.length_a   1.000
_cell.length_b   1.000
_cell.length_c   1.000
_cell.angle_alpha   90.00
_cell.angle_beta   90.00
_cell.angle_gamma   90.00
#
_symmetry.space_group_name_H-M   'P 1'
#
loop_
_entity.id
_entity.type
_entity.pdbx_description
1 polymer ?
#
loop_
_entity_poly.entity_id
_entity_poly.type
_entity_poly.pdbx_seq_one_letter_code
_entity_poly.pdbx_strand_id
1 'polypeptide(L)'
;MRLLALSLLRVIVLLPSYLLVLLIRLIKWLIAPPALLLQMAIGIPLGLLRVRQPMRPHLLLLSEADLPDTAWIAMTDATEALTVDDFVHQGDFRCDEVIPNAVLWLRLLTQSAQGIGAMIAYVEFGKGGPPCQRFIEFSTEFDDGRALTTNNLNLPYSLPAPAYLARLQLKDVWDPRALYIVHRQLVASLSQPVNRASLEQVIHDPASRLLDAYAREMTVLIQQGWMRQVTGQSRVCASFRGALRGVWRQAWPLASLHLRAADRRSRQLLAEHGINADAFTGGAISIVVDRQPMPPEAGIIATVSAGHDYAQSLALRTDPGAVLESVVVELDHDADGNVFPREFRYSFRSCKHQSARRIRRLSGFDVLIDPSARLLAVTAMEREAEQADDDSAWQSMLLDSPLQPPLRPGPWLRDLDTILPVALEAFQTRADTRRIDVDSASLYANEEGILRWQVVAWLSDETPVHVMLNARTGAIDDI
;
A
#
# COMPACT_ATOMS: atom_id res chain seq x y z
N MET A 1 35.05 25.67 23.56
CA MET A 1 34.78 26.22 22.21
C MET A 1 33.74 25.41 21.41
N ARG A 2 33.80 24.06 21.36
CA ARG A 2 32.81 23.23 20.64
C ARG A 2 31.35 23.40 21.11
N LEU A 3 31.10 23.52 22.41
CA LEU A 3 29.75 23.74 22.98
C LEU A 3 29.15 25.12 22.61
N LEU A 4 29.98 26.16 22.52
CA LEU A 4 29.57 27.50 22.08
C LEU A 4 29.24 27.53 20.58
N ALA A 5 30.01 26.81 19.75
CA ALA A 5 29.76 26.69 18.31
C ALA A 5 28.46 25.91 18.00
N LEU A 6 28.18 24.81 18.72
CA LEU A 6 26.92 24.05 18.59
C LEU A 6 25.70 24.87 19.07
N SER A 7 25.85 25.66 20.13
CA SER A 7 24.82 26.58 20.60
C SER A 7 24.52 27.69 19.58
N LEU A 8 25.56 28.26 18.96
CA LEU A 8 25.42 29.26 17.90
C LEU A 8 24.77 28.68 16.65
N LEU A 9 25.14 27.46 16.25
CA LEU A 9 24.52 26.75 15.12
C LEU A 9 23.03 26.47 15.37
N ARG A 10 22.66 26.03 16.58
CA ARG A 10 21.25 25.86 16.99
C ARG A 10 20.47 27.18 16.87
N VAL A 11 21.02 28.29 17.32
CA VAL A 11 20.33 29.59 17.28
C VAL A 11 20.23 30.13 15.86
N ILE A 12 21.30 30.02 15.05
CA ILE A 12 21.33 30.52 13.68
C ILE A 12 20.45 29.68 12.74
N VAL A 13 20.35 28.37 12.95
CA VAL A 13 19.57 27.48 12.06
C VAL A 13 18.15 27.26 12.59
N LEU A 14 18.00 26.85 13.86
CA LEU A 14 16.68 26.48 14.36
C LEU A 14 15.78 27.70 14.58
N LEU A 15 16.30 28.84 15.03
CA LEU A 15 15.46 29.99 15.38
C LEU A 15 14.79 30.62 14.14
N PRO A 16 15.49 30.83 13.00
CA PRO A 16 14.84 31.22 11.76
C PRO A 16 13.86 30.16 11.24
N SER A 17 14.19 28.86 11.35
CA SER A 17 13.27 27.78 10.97
C SER A 17 12.00 27.77 11.83
N TYR A 18 12.12 27.94 13.15
CA TYR A 18 10.97 28.05 14.06
C TYR A 18 10.14 29.30 13.77
N LEU A 19 10.80 30.45 13.57
CA LEU A 19 10.12 31.70 13.24
C LEU A 19 9.40 31.59 11.90
N LEU A 20 10.01 30.95 10.89
CA LEU A 20 9.39 30.65 9.61
C LEU A 20 8.17 29.73 9.77
N VAL A 21 8.28 28.66 10.55
CA VAL A 21 7.14 27.75 10.84
C VAL A 21 6.01 28.49 11.55
N LEU A 22 6.32 29.34 12.52
CA LEU A 22 5.33 30.15 13.23
C LEU A 22 4.68 31.18 12.31
N LEU A 23 5.45 31.85 11.44
CA LEU A 23 4.95 32.78 10.44
C LEU A 23 4.02 32.07 9.45
N ILE A 24 4.42 30.91 8.92
CA ILE A 24 3.57 30.09 8.03
C ILE A 24 2.29 29.67 8.75
N ARG A 25 2.37 29.27 10.02
CA ARG A 25 1.18 28.95 10.82
C ARG A 25 0.29 30.18 10.98
N LEU A 26 0.84 31.33 11.35
CA LEU A 26 0.08 32.58 11.50
C LEU A 26 -0.63 32.96 10.21
N ILE A 27 0.06 32.92 9.07
CA ILE A 27 -0.53 33.17 7.75
C ILE A 27 -1.67 32.19 7.48
N LYS A 28 -1.48 30.89 7.72
CA LYS A 28 -2.55 29.88 7.57
C LYS A 28 -3.75 30.19 8.47
N TRP A 29 -3.51 30.61 9.71
CA TRP A 29 -4.56 30.98 10.67
C TRP A 29 -5.31 32.25 10.26
N LEU A 30 -4.65 33.21 9.62
CA LEU A 30 -5.29 34.42 9.11
C LEU A 30 -6.13 34.15 7.85
N ILE A 31 -5.65 33.28 6.96
CA ILE A 31 -6.30 32.94 5.68
C ILE A 31 -7.42 31.91 5.87
N ALA A 32 -7.29 30.99 6.81
CA ALA A 32 -8.24 29.89 6.99
C ALA A 32 -9.69 30.34 7.24
N PRO A 33 -9.99 31.26 8.17
CA PRO A 33 -11.36 31.73 8.40
C PRO A 33 -12.01 32.39 7.17
N PRO A 34 -11.40 33.38 6.48
CA PRO A 34 -12.03 33.99 5.30
C PRO A 34 -12.13 33.00 4.14
N ALA A 35 -11.14 32.12 3.94
CA ALA A 35 -11.21 31.08 2.91
C ALA A 35 -12.34 30.07 3.20
N LEU A 36 -12.54 29.69 4.46
CA LEU A 36 -13.63 28.80 4.86
C LEU A 36 -14.99 29.48 4.65
N LEU A 37 -15.14 30.75 5.05
CA LEU A 37 -16.37 31.51 4.80
C LEU A 37 -16.69 31.60 3.31
N LEU A 38 -15.70 31.89 2.47
CA LEU A 38 -15.86 31.94 1.01
C LEU A 38 -16.28 30.56 0.46
N GLN A 39 -15.63 29.47 0.91
CA GLN A 39 -16.00 28.11 0.53
C GLN A 39 -17.42 27.75 0.96
N MET A 40 -17.88 28.19 2.14
CA MET A 40 -19.25 27.96 2.59
C MET A 40 -20.25 28.78 1.78
N ALA A 41 -19.96 30.06 1.55
CA ALA A 41 -20.82 30.97 0.79
C ALA A 41 -21.03 30.53 -0.66
N ILE A 42 -20.02 29.93 -1.28
CA ILE A 42 -20.09 29.41 -2.65
C ILE A 42 -20.56 27.95 -2.65
N GLY A 43 -19.99 27.12 -1.78
CA GLY A 43 -20.17 25.67 -1.77
C GLY A 43 -21.59 25.24 -1.37
N ILE A 44 -22.25 25.94 -0.44
CA ILE A 44 -23.63 25.57 -0.05
C ILE A 44 -24.62 25.81 -1.19
N PRO A 45 -24.67 27.01 -1.83
CA PRO A 45 -25.53 27.20 -2.99
C PRO A 45 -25.21 26.24 -4.13
N LEU A 46 -23.93 26.02 -4.43
CA LEU A 46 -23.54 25.04 -5.44
C LEU A 46 -23.98 23.61 -5.08
N GLY A 47 -23.83 23.21 -3.82
CA GLY A 47 -24.28 21.92 -3.30
C GLY A 47 -25.79 21.73 -3.49
N LEU A 48 -26.57 22.76 -3.19
CA LEU A 48 -28.03 22.73 -3.34
C LEU A 48 -28.51 22.74 -4.79
N LEU A 49 -27.79 23.43 -5.67
CA LEU A 49 -28.19 23.61 -7.07
C LEU A 49 -27.65 22.50 -7.98
N ARG A 50 -26.41 22.06 -7.76
CA ARG A 50 -25.66 21.16 -8.66
C ARG A 50 -25.60 19.71 -8.19
N VAL A 51 -25.68 19.41 -6.89
CA VAL A 51 -25.66 18.01 -6.43
C VAL A 51 -27.04 17.42 -6.69
N ARG A 52 -27.16 16.78 -7.86
CA ARG A 52 -28.31 15.96 -8.25
C ARG A 52 -27.79 14.58 -8.61
N GLN A 53 -27.90 13.67 -7.66
CA GLN A 53 -27.50 12.30 -7.85
C GLN A 53 -28.70 11.46 -8.28
N PRO A 54 -28.55 10.50 -9.20
CA PRO A 54 -29.62 9.57 -9.52
C PRO A 54 -29.92 8.67 -8.30
N MET A 55 -31.17 8.23 -8.13
CA MET A 55 -31.49 7.21 -7.10
C MET A 55 -30.84 5.86 -7.40
N ARG A 56 -30.79 5.52 -8.70
CA ARG A 56 -30.07 4.38 -9.24
C ARG A 56 -29.22 4.90 -10.40
N PRO A 57 -27.89 5.02 -10.22
CA PRO A 57 -27.02 5.48 -11.29
C PRO A 57 -27.01 4.48 -12.44
N HIS A 58 -26.72 4.95 -13.64
CA HIS A 58 -26.42 4.05 -14.74
C HIS A 58 -24.97 3.55 -14.61
N LEU A 59 -24.80 2.23 -14.45
CA LEU A 59 -23.50 1.57 -14.52
C LEU A 59 -23.35 0.96 -15.92
N LEU A 60 -22.38 1.45 -16.67
CA LEU A 60 -22.00 0.89 -17.96
C LEU A 60 -21.01 -0.25 -17.71
N LEU A 61 -21.37 -1.47 -18.06
CA LEU A 61 -20.44 -2.59 -18.06
C LEU A 61 -19.38 -2.37 -19.14
N LEU A 62 -18.12 -2.56 -18.78
CA LEU A 62 -16.97 -2.35 -19.66
C LEU A 62 -16.25 -3.66 -19.93
N SER A 63 -15.63 -3.73 -21.10
CA SER A 63 -14.51 -4.65 -21.30
C SER A 63 -13.23 -4.00 -20.80
N GLU A 64 -12.23 -4.82 -20.49
CA GLU A 64 -10.92 -4.33 -20.06
C GLU A 64 -10.27 -3.40 -21.10
N ALA A 65 -10.54 -3.59 -22.39
CA ALA A 65 -10.02 -2.77 -23.48
C ALA A 65 -10.59 -1.32 -23.46
N ASP A 66 -11.77 -1.12 -22.89
CA ASP A 66 -12.44 0.19 -22.83
C ASP A 66 -11.90 1.08 -21.69
N LEU A 67 -11.10 0.51 -20.78
CA LEU A 67 -10.50 1.25 -19.69
C LEU A 67 -9.39 2.20 -20.20
N PRO A 68 -9.36 3.46 -19.74
CA PRO A 68 -8.20 4.32 -19.90
C PRO A 68 -6.96 3.69 -19.28
N ASP A 69 -5.78 3.93 -19.85
CA ASP A 69 -4.53 3.30 -19.41
C ASP A 69 -4.23 3.52 -17.91
N THR A 70 -4.47 4.73 -17.40
CA THR A 70 -4.25 5.05 -15.98
C THR A 70 -5.21 4.33 -15.04
N ALA A 71 -6.48 4.20 -15.43
CA ALA A 71 -7.46 3.42 -14.69
C ALA A 71 -7.12 1.93 -14.76
N TRP A 72 -6.73 1.44 -15.94
CA TRP A 72 -6.32 0.06 -16.18
C TRP A 72 -5.12 -0.33 -15.29
N ILE A 73 -4.07 0.50 -15.23
CA ILE A 73 -2.91 0.26 -14.36
C ILE A 73 -3.37 0.17 -12.89
N ALA A 74 -4.05 1.20 -12.39
CA ALA A 74 -4.44 1.28 -10.99
C ALA A 74 -5.37 0.13 -10.56
N MET A 75 -6.32 -0.24 -11.41
CA MET A 75 -7.29 -1.31 -11.13
C MET A 75 -6.65 -2.70 -11.25
N THR A 76 -5.74 -2.89 -12.21
CA THR A 76 -5.05 -4.17 -12.39
C THR A 76 -4.02 -4.42 -11.29
N ASP A 77 -3.24 -3.40 -10.90
CA ASP A 77 -2.33 -3.47 -9.75
C ASP A 77 -3.03 -3.95 -8.48
N ALA A 78 -4.19 -3.36 -8.18
CA ALA A 78 -4.97 -3.73 -7.00
C ALA A 78 -5.66 -5.10 -7.14
N THR A 79 -6.01 -5.50 -8.37
CA THR A 79 -6.57 -6.84 -8.62
C THR A 79 -5.52 -7.91 -8.38
N GLU A 80 -4.35 -7.78 -8.99
CA GLU A 80 -3.24 -8.74 -8.84
C GLU A 80 -2.79 -8.88 -7.38
N ALA A 81 -2.80 -7.78 -6.61
CA ALA A 81 -2.52 -7.80 -5.18
C ALA A 81 -3.47 -8.72 -4.39
N LEU A 82 -4.71 -8.87 -4.84
CA LEU A 82 -5.78 -9.59 -4.15
C LEU A 82 -6.04 -10.98 -4.71
N THR A 83 -5.62 -11.26 -5.95
CA THR A 83 -5.75 -12.60 -6.55
C THR A 83 -5.05 -13.68 -5.71
N VAL A 84 -3.96 -13.33 -5.03
CA VAL A 84 -3.22 -14.23 -4.10
C VAL A 84 -4.09 -14.67 -2.91
N ASP A 85 -5.11 -13.89 -2.57
CA ASP A 85 -6.06 -14.16 -1.48
C ASP A 85 -7.43 -14.67 -1.99
N ASP A 86 -7.43 -15.30 -3.17
CA ASP A 86 -8.58 -15.93 -3.83
C ASP A 86 -9.70 -14.95 -4.24
N PHE A 87 -9.39 -13.67 -4.44
CA PHE A 87 -10.35 -12.73 -4.99
C PHE A 87 -10.57 -13.00 -6.49
N VAL A 88 -11.84 -13.08 -6.88
CA VAL A 88 -12.26 -13.33 -8.26
C VAL A 88 -12.91 -12.07 -8.84
N HIS A 89 -12.45 -11.67 -10.02
CA HIS A 89 -13.02 -10.56 -10.79
C HIS A 89 -14.46 -10.84 -11.24
N GLN A 90 -15.35 -9.88 -11.01
CA GLN A 90 -16.78 -9.99 -11.33
C GLN A 90 -17.22 -9.03 -12.42
N GLY A 91 -16.54 -7.89 -12.59
CA GLY A 91 -16.87 -6.94 -13.65
C GLY A 91 -16.24 -5.56 -13.46
N ASP A 92 -16.15 -4.84 -14.58
CA ASP A 92 -15.67 -3.47 -14.66
C ASP A 92 -16.82 -2.55 -15.07
N PHE A 93 -16.95 -1.41 -14.41
CA PHE A 93 -18.06 -0.48 -14.60
C PHE A 93 -17.58 0.95 -14.74
N ARG A 94 -18.30 1.73 -15.54
CA ARG A 94 -18.20 3.19 -15.59
C ARG A 94 -19.48 3.85 -15.11
N CYS A 95 -19.31 4.92 -14.34
CA CYS A 95 -20.39 5.77 -13.88
C CYS A 95 -20.04 7.25 -13.99
N ASP A 96 -20.87 8.00 -14.71
CA ASP A 96 -20.66 9.44 -14.96
C ASP A 96 -21.61 10.32 -14.11
N GLU A 97 -22.53 9.70 -13.37
CA GLU A 97 -23.68 10.38 -12.77
C GLU A 97 -23.55 10.65 -11.26
N VAL A 98 -22.68 9.92 -10.56
CA VAL A 98 -22.59 9.98 -9.09
C VAL A 98 -21.79 11.18 -8.61
N ILE A 99 -20.70 11.53 -9.31
CA ILE A 99 -19.80 12.62 -8.93
C ILE A 99 -19.87 13.69 -10.03
N PRO A 100 -20.31 14.92 -9.72
CA PRO A 100 -20.35 15.99 -10.71
C PRO A 100 -18.97 16.28 -11.31
N ASN A 101 -18.89 16.36 -12.63
CA ASN A 101 -17.66 16.60 -13.40
C ASN A 101 -16.56 15.55 -13.17
N ALA A 102 -16.92 14.32 -12.82
CA ALA A 102 -15.97 13.22 -12.72
C ALA A 102 -16.54 11.93 -13.33
N VAL A 103 -15.64 11.09 -13.81
CA VAL A 103 -15.92 9.73 -14.27
C VAL A 103 -15.42 8.78 -13.20
N LEU A 104 -16.29 7.87 -12.76
CA LEU A 104 -15.97 6.83 -11.80
C LEU A 104 -15.81 5.51 -12.55
N TRP A 105 -14.60 4.95 -12.50
CA TRP A 105 -14.27 3.63 -13.00
C TRP A 105 -14.20 2.68 -11.80
N LEU A 106 -14.96 1.58 -11.85
CA LEU A 106 -15.10 0.62 -10.77
C LEU A 106 -14.71 -0.77 -11.25
N ARG A 107 -14.03 -1.53 -10.39
CA ARG A 107 -13.84 -2.97 -10.56
C ARG A 107 -14.32 -3.68 -9.32
N LEU A 108 -15.17 -4.68 -9.52
CA LEU A 108 -15.71 -5.49 -8.44
C LEU A 108 -15.00 -6.84 -8.39
N LEU A 109 -14.50 -7.19 -7.21
CA LEU A 109 -13.94 -8.49 -6.89
C LEU A 109 -14.72 -9.10 -5.72
N THR A 110 -14.76 -10.42 -5.63
CA THR A 110 -15.35 -11.12 -4.47
C THR A 110 -14.48 -12.26 -4.00
N GLN A 111 -14.55 -12.53 -2.70
CA GLN A 111 -13.94 -13.69 -2.07
C GLN A 111 -15.04 -14.50 -1.36
N SER A 112 -15.54 -15.51 -2.05
CA SER A 112 -16.72 -16.29 -1.63
C SER A 112 -16.51 -17.02 -0.30
N ALA A 113 -15.30 -17.53 -0.04
CA ALA A 113 -14.98 -18.30 1.16
C ALA A 113 -15.21 -17.49 2.47
N GLN A 114 -14.91 -16.19 2.45
CA GLN A 114 -15.02 -15.32 3.62
C GLN A 114 -16.23 -14.38 3.57
N GLY A 115 -16.96 -14.31 2.46
CA GLY A 115 -18.10 -13.42 2.35
C GLY A 115 -17.71 -11.94 2.15
N ILE A 116 -16.51 -11.67 1.60
CA ILE A 116 -15.95 -10.33 1.45
C ILE A 116 -16.06 -9.88 -0.01
N GLY A 117 -16.60 -8.68 -0.24
CA GLY A 117 -16.56 -7.97 -1.53
C GLY A 117 -15.51 -6.86 -1.52
N ALA A 118 -14.77 -6.69 -2.61
CA ALA A 118 -13.83 -5.60 -2.79
C ALA A 118 -14.21 -4.76 -4.01
N MET A 119 -14.31 -3.44 -3.81
CA MET A 119 -14.54 -2.47 -4.87
C MET A 119 -13.29 -1.60 -5.03
N ILE A 120 -12.64 -1.72 -6.19
CA ILE A 120 -11.54 -0.85 -6.58
C ILE A 120 -12.14 0.30 -7.38
N ALA A 121 -11.83 1.53 -6.98
CA ALA A 121 -12.37 2.73 -7.60
C ALA A 121 -11.26 3.66 -8.07
N TYR A 122 -11.39 4.13 -9.32
CA TYR A 122 -10.57 5.19 -9.90
C TYR A 122 -11.49 6.34 -10.33
N VAL A 123 -11.25 7.53 -9.78
CA VAL A 123 -12.04 8.74 -10.02
C VAL A 123 -11.20 9.70 -10.84
N GLU A 124 -11.68 9.99 -12.05
CA GLU A 124 -11.07 10.95 -12.95
C GLU A 124 -11.91 12.22 -12.99
N PHE A 125 -11.32 13.35 -12.59
CA PHE A 125 -12.00 14.65 -12.65
C PHE A 125 -11.73 15.33 -13.98
N GLY A 126 -12.73 16.06 -14.49
CA GLY A 126 -12.59 16.87 -15.70
C GLY A 126 -11.50 17.96 -15.58
N LYS A 127 -11.12 18.55 -16.72
CA LYS A 127 -10.06 19.58 -16.80
C LYS A 127 -10.20 20.67 -15.74
N GLY A 128 -9.11 20.94 -15.01
CA GLY A 128 -9.06 21.90 -13.91
C GLY A 128 -9.63 21.39 -12.59
N GLY A 129 -10.01 20.11 -12.52
CA GLY A 129 -10.42 19.44 -11.29
C GLY A 129 -9.26 18.97 -10.41
N PRO A 130 -9.57 18.38 -9.25
CA PRO A 130 -8.57 17.74 -8.39
C PRO A 130 -7.80 16.61 -9.11
N PRO A 131 -6.61 16.24 -8.60
CA PRO A 131 -5.91 15.06 -9.11
C PRO A 131 -6.78 13.81 -8.96
N CYS A 132 -6.61 12.88 -9.90
CA CYS A 132 -7.32 11.59 -9.88
C CYS A 132 -7.19 10.93 -8.51
N GLN A 133 -8.28 10.32 -8.06
CA GLN A 133 -8.33 9.62 -6.79
C GLN A 133 -8.44 8.13 -7.06
N ARG A 134 -7.64 7.35 -6.33
CA ARG A 134 -7.77 5.89 -6.30
C ARG A 134 -8.04 5.47 -4.88
N PHE A 135 -8.95 4.52 -4.71
CA PHE A 135 -9.17 3.90 -3.42
C PHE A 135 -9.73 2.50 -3.63
N ILE A 136 -9.62 1.71 -2.58
CA ILE A 136 -10.24 0.39 -2.49
C ILE A 136 -11.14 0.37 -1.25
N GLU A 137 -12.28 -0.28 -1.40
CA GLU A 137 -13.22 -0.52 -0.31
C GLU A 137 -13.50 -2.01 -0.20
N PHE A 138 -13.26 -2.57 0.98
CA PHE A 138 -13.73 -3.89 1.37
C PHE A 138 -15.06 -3.77 2.09
N SER A 139 -15.96 -4.70 1.81
CA SER A 139 -17.31 -4.73 2.36
C SER A 139 -17.67 -6.15 2.78
N THR A 140 -18.26 -6.27 3.97
CA THR A 140 -18.84 -7.50 4.50
C THR A 140 -20.23 -7.18 5.04
N GLU A 141 -21.23 -7.94 4.61
CA GLU A 141 -22.59 -7.85 5.14
C GLU A 141 -22.86 -9.03 6.07
N PHE A 142 -23.45 -8.76 7.24
CA PHE A 142 -23.81 -9.76 8.23
C PHE A 142 -25.28 -10.18 8.08
N ASP A 143 -25.65 -11.33 8.64
CA ASP A 143 -27.01 -11.88 8.53
C ASP A 143 -28.11 -10.98 9.13
N ASP A 144 -27.74 -10.10 10.06
CA ASP A 144 -28.64 -9.10 10.65
C ASP A 144 -28.83 -7.84 9.79
N GLY A 145 -28.23 -7.82 8.60
CA GLY A 145 -28.28 -6.71 7.66
C GLY A 145 -27.38 -5.53 8.01
N ARG A 146 -26.55 -5.61 9.07
CA ARG A 146 -25.47 -4.64 9.28
C ARG A 146 -24.36 -4.90 8.28
N ALA A 147 -23.65 -3.85 7.92
CA ALA A 147 -22.51 -3.91 7.00
C ALA A 147 -21.29 -3.24 7.62
N LEU A 148 -20.14 -3.84 7.40
CA LEU A 148 -18.83 -3.30 7.72
C LEU A 148 -18.13 -2.94 6.42
N THR A 149 -17.65 -1.71 6.30
CA THR A 149 -16.75 -1.31 5.22
C THR A 149 -15.43 -0.76 5.74
N THR A 150 -14.36 -1.08 5.02
CA THR A 150 -13.01 -0.58 5.30
C THR A 150 -12.40 -0.08 4.01
N ASN A 151 -11.98 1.18 3.98
CA ASN A 151 -11.41 1.79 2.78
C ASN A 151 -10.22 2.70 3.09
N ASN A 152 -9.45 3.00 2.05
CA ASN A 152 -8.31 3.91 2.11
C ASN A 152 -8.56 5.24 1.37
N LEU A 153 -9.82 5.65 1.23
CA LEU A 153 -10.18 6.90 0.57
C LEU A 153 -9.48 8.09 1.27
N ASN A 154 -8.71 8.87 0.51
CA ASN A 154 -7.98 10.04 1.03
C ASN A 154 -8.82 11.34 1.04
N LEU A 155 -10.14 11.21 1.24
CA LEU A 155 -11.08 12.33 1.30
C LEU A 155 -12.16 12.05 2.35
N PRO A 156 -12.54 13.04 3.16
CA PRO A 156 -13.63 12.85 4.11
C PRO A 156 -14.96 12.70 3.37
N TYR A 157 -15.77 11.74 3.82
CA TYR A 157 -17.14 11.60 3.36
C TYR A 157 -17.96 12.85 3.67
N SER A 158 -18.62 13.41 2.65
CA SER A 158 -19.53 14.56 2.78
C SER A 158 -20.70 14.24 3.71
N LEU A 159 -21.27 13.05 3.56
CA LEU A 159 -22.43 12.59 4.32
C LEU A 159 -22.04 11.59 5.41
N PRO A 160 -22.79 11.54 6.52
CA PRO A 160 -22.56 10.53 7.55
C PRO A 160 -22.90 9.13 7.05
N ALA A 161 -22.24 8.12 7.60
CA ALA A 161 -22.60 6.72 7.35
C ALA A 161 -23.99 6.43 7.95
N PRO A 162 -24.87 5.69 7.24
CA PRO A 162 -26.09 5.13 7.79
C PRO A 162 -25.86 4.29 9.05
N ALA A 163 -26.87 4.15 9.91
CA ALA A 163 -26.73 3.41 11.19
C ALA A 163 -26.43 1.92 11.01
N TYR A 164 -26.83 1.32 9.89
CA TYR A 164 -26.53 -0.08 9.57
C TYR A 164 -25.08 -0.27 9.08
N LEU A 165 -24.39 0.81 8.70
CA LEU A 165 -23.09 0.78 8.04
C LEU A 165 -21.99 1.29 8.99
N ALA A 166 -21.15 0.38 9.47
CA ALA A 166 -19.91 0.73 10.13
C ALA A 166 -18.84 0.96 9.07
N ARG A 167 -18.36 2.21 8.95
CA ARG A 167 -17.33 2.58 7.96
C ARG A 167 -16.03 2.95 8.67
N LEU A 168 -14.97 2.21 8.37
CA LEU A 168 -13.60 2.52 8.78
C LEU A 168 -12.82 3.11 7.60
N GLN A 169 -12.13 4.21 7.86
CA GLN A 169 -11.37 4.94 6.86
C GLN A 169 -9.91 5.02 7.31
N LEU A 170 -9.04 4.30 6.60
CA LEU A 170 -7.62 4.12 6.91
C LEU A 170 -6.78 4.69 5.76
N LYS A 171 -6.65 6.01 5.73
CA LYS A 171 -6.08 6.72 4.57
C LYS A 171 -4.59 6.41 4.33
N ASP A 172 -3.88 5.97 5.37
CA ASP A 172 -2.44 5.72 5.32
C ASP A 172 -2.12 4.25 5.00
N VAL A 173 -3.12 3.36 5.01
CA VAL A 173 -2.99 1.96 4.57
C VAL A 173 -3.26 1.91 3.07
N TRP A 174 -2.21 2.12 2.29
CA TRP A 174 -2.32 2.29 0.84
C TRP A 174 -2.33 0.97 0.07
N ASP A 175 -1.68 -0.08 0.60
CA ASP A 175 -1.60 -1.38 -0.08
C ASP A 175 -2.94 -2.16 0.04
N PRO A 176 -3.49 -2.66 -1.09
CA PRO A 176 -4.76 -3.38 -1.10
C PRO A 176 -4.76 -4.65 -0.21
N ARG A 177 -3.66 -5.40 -0.21
CA ARG A 177 -3.55 -6.66 0.54
C ARG A 177 -3.43 -6.37 2.04
N ALA A 178 -2.66 -5.35 2.42
CA ALA A 178 -2.59 -4.85 3.79
C ALA A 178 -3.97 -4.43 4.32
N LEU A 179 -4.73 -3.68 3.53
CA LEU A 179 -6.08 -3.24 3.92
C LEU A 179 -7.06 -4.42 4.04
N TYR A 180 -6.96 -5.41 3.15
CA TYR A 180 -7.74 -6.65 3.22
C TYR A 180 -7.45 -7.42 4.51
N ILE A 181 -6.18 -7.55 4.93
CA ILE A 181 -5.81 -8.24 6.17
C ILE A 181 -6.47 -7.56 7.37
N VAL A 182 -6.42 -6.23 7.44
CA VAL A 182 -7.07 -5.45 8.50
C VAL A 182 -8.58 -5.70 8.50
N HIS A 183 -9.21 -5.68 7.33
CA HIS A 183 -10.64 -5.95 7.20
C HIS A 183 -10.99 -7.37 7.66
N ARG A 184 -10.28 -8.38 7.18
CA ARG A 184 -10.46 -9.80 7.53
C ARG A 184 -10.29 -10.03 9.03
N GLN A 185 -9.25 -9.48 9.64
CA GLN A 185 -9.01 -9.59 11.08
C GLN A 185 -10.15 -8.95 11.89
N LEU A 186 -10.67 -7.81 11.44
CA LEU A 186 -11.80 -7.16 12.09
C LEU A 186 -13.11 -7.95 11.94
N VAL A 187 -13.39 -8.49 10.75
CA VAL A 187 -14.56 -9.37 10.55
C VAL A 187 -14.47 -10.59 11.46
N ALA A 188 -13.29 -11.22 11.54
CA ALA A 188 -13.06 -12.37 12.41
C ALA A 188 -13.25 -12.03 13.90
N SER A 189 -12.78 -10.86 14.36
CA SER A 189 -12.90 -10.47 15.77
C SER A 189 -14.33 -10.14 16.18
N LEU A 190 -15.21 -9.76 15.25
CA LEU A 190 -16.62 -9.50 15.53
C LEU A 190 -17.43 -10.77 15.79
N SER A 191 -16.96 -11.95 15.34
CA SER A 191 -17.60 -13.26 15.53
C SER A 191 -19.08 -13.30 15.12
N GLN A 192 -19.49 -12.49 14.14
CA GLN A 192 -20.85 -12.44 13.61
C GLN A 192 -20.96 -13.27 12.34
N PRO A 193 -22.10 -13.96 12.10
CA PRO A 193 -22.30 -14.73 10.89
C PRO A 193 -22.42 -13.80 9.68
N VAL A 194 -21.67 -14.14 8.63
CA VAL A 194 -21.56 -13.36 7.40
C VAL A 194 -22.61 -13.84 6.40
N ASN A 195 -23.32 -12.89 5.79
CA ASN A 195 -24.33 -13.16 4.78
C ASN A 195 -23.69 -13.51 3.43
N ARG A 196 -23.44 -14.81 3.22
CA ARG A 196 -22.85 -15.32 1.98
C ARG A 196 -23.81 -15.30 0.79
N ALA A 197 -25.12 -15.35 1.03
CA ALA A 197 -26.13 -15.28 -0.04
C ALA A 197 -26.06 -13.95 -0.80
N SER A 198 -25.64 -12.87 -0.13
CA SER A 198 -25.38 -11.59 -0.80
C SER A 198 -24.28 -11.67 -1.86
N LEU A 199 -23.30 -12.59 -1.74
CA LEU A 199 -22.22 -12.72 -2.73
C LEU A 199 -22.59 -13.63 -3.89
N GLU A 200 -23.43 -14.64 -3.68
CA GLU A 200 -23.94 -15.47 -4.78
C GLU A 200 -24.70 -14.62 -5.80
N GLN A 201 -25.45 -13.62 -5.32
CA GLN A 201 -26.11 -12.65 -6.18
C GLN A 201 -25.12 -11.81 -7.01
N VAL A 202 -23.92 -11.52 -6.49
CA VAL A 202 -22.89 -10.77 -7.23
C VAL A 202 -22.37 -11.54 -8.42
N ILE A 203 -22.24 -12.86 -8.30
CA ILE A 203 -21.77 -13.72 -9.39
C ILE A 203 -22.76 -13.71 -10.57
N HIS A 204 -24.06 -13.58 -10.28
CA HIS A 204 -25.09 -13.55 -11.31
C HIS A 204 -25.37 -12.15 -11.86
N ASP A 205 -25.36 -11.11 -11.02
CA ASP A 205 -25.62 -9.73 -11.42
C ASP A 205 -24.80 -8.73 -10.57
N PRO A 206 -23.53 -8.51 -10.93
CA PRO A 206 -22.63 -7.65 -10.17
C PRO A 206 -23.06 -6.18 -10.21
N ALA A 207 -23.66 -5.73 -11.32
CA ALA A 207 -24.14 -4.36 -11.46
C ALA A 207 -25.30 -4.09 -10.49
N SER A 208 -26.30 -4.98 -10.44
CA SER A 208 -27.44 -4.79 -9.54
C SER A 208 -27.02 -4.75 -8.07
N ARG A 209 -26.01 -5.52 -7.65
CA ARG A 209 -25.50 -5.43 -6.28
C ARG A 209 -24.99 -4.03 -5.92
N LEU A 210 -24.17 -3.44 -6.79
CA LEU A 210 -23.63 -2.10 -6.59
C LEU A 210 -24.75 -1.05 -6.55
N LEU A 211 -25.73 -1.19 -7.44
CA LEU A 211 -26.90 -0.32 -7.50
C LEU A 211 -27.78 -0.43 -6.26
N ASP A 212 -28.00 -1.63 -5.75
CA ASP A 212 -28.83 -1.87 -4.57
C ASP A 212 -28.13 -1.39 -3.30
N ALA A 213 -26.82 -1.58 -3.18
CA ALA A 213 -26.03 -1.00 -2.09
C ALA A 213 -26.16 0.54 -2.08
N TYR A 214 -25.96 1.17 -3.24
CA TYR A 214 -26.07 2.62 -3.40
C TYR A 214 -27.49 3.12 -3.11
N ALA A 215 -28.52 2.47 -3.67
CA ALA A 215 -29.92 2.85 -3.50
C ALA A 215 -30.36 2.71 -2.04
N ARG A 216 -29.88 1.67 -1.33
CA ARG A 216 -30.13 1.49 0.11
C ARG A 216 -29.52 2.62 0.92
N GLU A 217 -28.27 3.00 0.66
CA GLU A 217 -27.63 4.14 1.32
C GLU A 217 -28.38 5.45 1.04
N MET A 218 -28.74 5.73 -0.21
CA MET A 218 -29.50 6.94 -0.57
C MET A 218 -30.87 6.99 0.12
N THR A 219 -31.59 5.88 0.17
CA THR A 219 -32.91 5.79 0.83
C THR A 219 -32.81 6.14 2.30
N VAL A 220 -31.82 5.60 3.02
CA VAL A 220 -31.62 5.90 4.44
C VAL A 220 -31.19 7.36 4.65
N LEU A 221 -30.35 7.90 3.78
CA LEU A 221 -29.94 9.32 3.84
C LEU A 221 -31.13 10.27 3.60
N ILE A 222 -32.10 9.88 2.79
CA ILE A 222 -33.35 10.64 2.60
C ILE A 222 -34.21 10.54 3.86
N GLN A 223 -34.41 9.34 4.41
CA GLN A 223 -35.20 9.13 5.63
C GLN A 223 -34.64 9.92 6.82
N GLN A 224 -33.31 10.04 6.92
CA GLN A 224 -32.63 10.82 7.96
C GLN A 224 -32.60 12.34 7.68
N GLY A 225 -33.15 12.78 6.55
CA GLY A 225 -33.23 14.19 6.17
C GLY A 225 -31.91 14.81 5.71
N TRP A 226 -30.90 14.00 5.36
CA TRP A 226 -29.66 14.49 4.75
C TRP A 226 -29.87 14.86 3.29
N MET A 227 -30.67 14.05 2.61
CA MET A 227 -30.99 14.16 1.20
C MET A 227 -32.49 14.34 1.01
N ARG A 228 -32.93 14.86 -0.14
CA ARG A 228 -34.34 14.99 -0.51
C ARG A 228 -34.54 14.50 -1.93
N GLN A 229 -35.64 13.78 -2.17
CA GLN A 229 -36.02 13.41 -3.51
C GLN A 229 -36.54 14.64 -4.27
N VAL A 230 -36.16 14.77 -5.54
CA VAL A 230 -36.67 15.82 -6.42
C VAL A 230 -38.00 15.37 -6.99
N THR A 231 -39.07 16.12 -6.73
CA THR A 231 -40.43 15.79 -7.18
C THR A 231 -40.47 15.58 -8.70
N GLY A 232 -41.03 14.43 -9.13
CA GLY A 232 -41.16 14.09 -10.55
C GLY A 232 -39.87 13.64 -11.24
N GLN A 233 -38.75 13.47 -10.52
CA GLN A 233 -37.49 12.97 -11.06
C GLN A 233 -36.96 11.79 -10.23
N SER A 234 -36.33 10.81 -10.87
CA SER A 234 -35.58 9.73 -10.18
C SER A 234 -34.22 10.23 -9.68
N ARG A 235 -34.21 11.39 -9.04
CA ARG A 235 -33.02 12.11 -8.60
C ARG A 235 -33.17 12.59 -7.17
N VAL A 236 -32.04 12.66 -6.49
CA VAL A 236 -31.90 13.09 -5.12
C VAL A 236 -30.98 14.30 -5.07
N CYS A 237 -31.33 15.30 -4.29
CA CYS A 237 -30.46 16.43 -4.01
C CYS A 237 -30.20 16.57 -2.52
N ALA A 238 -29.12 17.27 -2.19
CA ALA A 238 -28.83 17.57 -0.80
C ALA A 238 -29.95 18.42 -0.19
N SER A 239 -30.35 18.10 1.05
CA SER A 239 -31.11 19.05 1.86
C SER A 239 -30.21 20.24 2.24
N PHE A 240 -30.78 21.32 2.75
CA PHE A 240 -29.99 22.42 3.31
C PHE A 240 -28.99 21.93 4.37
N ARG A 241 -29.45 21.05 5.27
CA ARG A 241 -28.62 20.43 6.32
C ARG A 241 -27.52 19.56 5.72
N GLY A 242 -27.83 18.78 4.70
CA GLY A 242 -26.88 17.92 3.98
C GLY A 242 -25.81 18.73 3.25
N ALA A 243 -26.20 19.77 2.52
CA ALA A 243 -25.28 20.66 1.82
C ALA A 243 -24.37 21.41 2.81
N LEU A 244 -24.94 21.97 3.87
CA LEU A 244 -24.19 22.67 4.91
C LEU A 244 -23.13 21.76 5.56
N ARG A 245 -23.53 20.57 6.05
CA ARG A 245 -22.59 19.64 6.69
C ARG A 245 -21.60 19.03 5.72
N GLY A 246 -22.04 18.72 4.50
CA GLY A 246 -21.19 18.16 3.46
C GLY A 246 -20.06 19.11 3.08
N VAL A 247 -20.41 20.37 2.77
CA VAL A 247 -19.42 21.42 2.45
C VAL A 247 -18.53 21.70 3.65
N TRP A 248 -19.09 21.82 4.85
CA TRP A 248 -18.30 22.04 6.08
C TRP A 248 -17.24 20.96 6.30
N ARG A 249 -17.58 19.69 6.06
CA ARG A 249 -16.66 18.57 6.21
C ARG A 249 -15.60 18.50 5.12
N GLN A 250 -15.90 19.00 3.92
CA GLN A 250 -15.00 18.95 2.76
C GLN A 250 -14.21 20.24 2.53
N ALA A 251 -14.56 21.33 3.20
CA ALA A 251 -13.90 22.61 3.05
C ALA A 251 -12.51 22.63 3.73
N TRP A 252 -11.54 23.28 3.10
CA TRP A 252 -10.25 23.56 3.72
C TRP A 252 -10.40 24.67 4.77
N PRO A 253 -9.75 24.57 5.95
CA PRO A 253 -8.81 23.52 6.38
C PRO A 253 -9.45 22.34 7.12
N LEU A 254 -10.77 22.32 7.26
CA LEU A 254 -11.49 21.33 8.07
C LEU A 254 -11.46 19.93 7.48
N ALA A 255 -11.38 19.77 6.17
CA ALA A 255 -11.32 18.47 5.50
C ALA A 255 -10.20 17.59 6.05
N SER A 256 -8.99 18.14 6.17
CA SER A 256 -7.85 17.42 6.70
C SER A 256 -8.01 17.07 8.17
N LEU A 257 -8.70 17.91 8.96
CA LEU A 257 -9.00 17.62 10.36
C LEU A 257 -10.01 16.49 10.51
N HIS A 258 -11.08 16.52 9.71
CA HIS A 258 -12.10 15.45 9.71
C HIS A 258 -11.52 14.13 9.25
N LEU A 259 -10.70 14.14 8.19
CA LEU A 259 -10.04 12.94 7.69
C LEU A 259 -9.09 12.34 8.73
N ARG A 260 -8.27 13.17 9.40
CA ARG A 260 -7.42 12.71 10.50
C ARG A 260 -8.22 12.20 11.71
N ALA A 261 -9.35 12.83 12.02
CA ALA A 261 -10.22 12.38 13.10
C ALA A 261 -10.89 11.04 12.78
N ALA A 262 -11.33 10.84 11.53
CA ALA A 262 -11.88 9.58 11.05
C ALA A 262 -10.84 8.46 11.07
N ASP A 263 -9.62 8.74 10.62
CA ASP A 263 -8.50 7.81 10.64
C ASP A 263 -8.14 7.39 12.08
N ARG A 264 -7.95 8.37 12.98
CA ARG A 264 -7.68 8.09 14.41
C ARG A 264 -8.78 7.26 15.06
N ARG A 265 -10.05 7.60 14.79
CA ARG A 265 -11.18 6.82 15.32
C ARG A 265 -11.16 5.39 14.78
N SER A 266 -10.85 5.20 13.50
CA SER A 266 -10.75 3.87 12.90
C SER A 266 -9.63 3.06 13.55
N ARG A 267 -8.45 3.66 13.75
CA ARG A 267 -7.33 3.01 14.46
C ARG A 267 -7.66 2.68 15.91
N GLN A 268 -8.36 3.56 16.61
CA GLN A 268 -8.78 3.31 17.99
C GLN A 268 -9.73 2.11 18.06
N LEU A 269 -10.72 2.03 17.16
CA LEU A 269 -11.62 0.87 17.06
C LEU A 269 -10.85 -0.41 16.74
N LEU A 270 -9.89 -0.36 15.81
CA LEU A 270 -9.05 -1.53 15.50
C LEU A 270 -8.24 -2.00 16.72
N ALA A 271 -7.68 -1.07 17.48
CA ALA A 271 -6.93 -1.37 18.69
C ALA A 271 -7.80 -2.03 19.79
N GLU A 272 -9.08 -1.63 19.91
CA GLU A 272 -10.05 -2.30 20.79
C GLU A 272 -10.26 -3.77 20.43
N HIS A 273 -10.06 -4.13 19.16
CA HIS A 273 -10.10 -5.50 18.65
C HIS A 273 -8.70 -6.16 18.56
N GLY A 274 -7.66 -5.56 19.14
CA GLY A 274 -6.30 -6.10 19.14
C GLY A 274 -5.56 -5.99 17.81
N ILE A 275 -6.06 -5.19 16.86
CA ILE A 275 -5.48 -5.03 15.53
C ILE A 275 -4.63 -3.77 15.50
N ASN A 276 -3.32 -3.92 15.25
CA ASN A 276 -2.41 -2.79 15.11
C ASN A 276 -2.34 -2.30 13.66
N ALA A 277 -3.11 -1.27 13.31
CA ALA A 277 -3.09 -0.66 11.98
C ALA A 277 -1.75 0.00 11.62
N ASP A 278 -0.93 0.42 12.60
CA ASP A 278 0.34 1.12 12.32
C ASP A 278 1.35 0.18 11.63
N ALA A 279 1.26 -1.14 11.88
CA ALA A 279 2.06 -2.16 11.22
C ALA A 279 1.80 -2.27 9.70
N PHE A 280 0.70 -1.68 9.21
CA PHE A 280 0.28 -1.69 7.82
C PHE A 280 0.45 -0.33 7.13
N THR A 281 1.29 0.54 7.70
CA THR A 281 1.60 1.87 7.16
C THR A 281 3.09 2.02 6.90
N GLY A 282 3.47 2.91 5.98
CA GLY A 282 4.86 3.15 5.60
C GLY A 282 5.18 2.74 4.17
N GLY A 283 6.46 2.48 3.90
CA GLY A 283 6.93 1.99 2.61
C GLY A 283 6.54 0.53 2.39
N ALA A 284 6.56 0.09 1.13
CA ALA A 284 6.20 -1.28 0.76
C ALA A 284 7.04 -2.32 1.55
N ILE A 285 8.35 -2.07 1.62
CA ILE A 285 9.35 -2.87 2.34
C ILE A 285 9.10 -3.03 3.84
N SER A 286 8.38 -2.11 4.49
CA SER A 286 8.10 -2.16 5.92
C SER A 286 6.76 -2.81 6.26
N ILE A 287 5.88 -2.98 5.27
CA ILE A 287 4.54 -3.52 5.47
C ILE A 287 4.58 -5.02 5.21
N VAL A 288 4.28 -5.83 6.22
CA VAL A 288 4.19 -7.29 6.06
C VAL A 288 2.74 -7.69 5.77
N VAL A 289 2.51 -8.28 4.59
CA VAL A 289 1.18 -8.66 4.10
C VAL A 289 0.90 -10.16 4.17
N ASP A 290 1.91 -10.98 4.43
CA ASP A 290 1.72 -12.40 4.65
C ASP A 290 2.71 -12.92 5.68
N ARG A 291 2.27 -13.86 6.51
CA ARG A 291 3.09 -14.56 7.50
C ARG A 291 2.62 -16.01 7.56
N GLN A 292 3.54 -16.92 7.27
CA GLN A 292 3.30 -18.35 7.35
C GLN A 292 4.44 -19.02 8.15
N PRO A 293 4.15 -20.05 8.95
CA PRO A 293 5.20 -20.86 9.55
C PRO A 293 5.99 -21.57 8.46
N MET A 294 7.28 -21.75 8.71
CA MET A 294 8.09 -22.60 7.86
C MET A 294 7.61 -24.06 7.89
N PRO A 295 7.82 -24.83 6.80
CA PRO A 295 7.54 -26.26 6.81
C PRO A 295 8.24 -26.97 7.99
N PRO A 296 7.57 -27.93 8.65
CA PRO A 296 8.15 -28.63 9.80
C PRO A 296 9.43 -29.39 9.45
N GLU A 297 9.51 -29.89 8.22
CA GLU A 297 10.66 -30.60 7.64
C GLU A 297 11.84 -29.69 7.29
N ALA A 298 11.66 -28.36 7.32
CA ALA A 298 12.74 -27.44 7.03
C ALA A 298 13.86 -27.60 8.08
N GLY A 299 15.07 -27.84 7.58
CA GLY A 299 16.29 -27.84 8.39
C GLY A 299 16.65 -26.44 8.89
N ILE A 300 17.78 -26.35 9.60
CA ILE A 300 18.32 -25.06 10.06
C ILE A 300 18.73 -24.24 8.83
N ILE A 301 18.15 -23.05 8.68
CA ILE A 301 18.59 -22.08 7.66
C ILE A 301 19.75 -21.27 8.25
N ALA A 302 20.96 -21.65 7.86
CA ALA A 302 22.19 -20.94 8.21
C ALA A 302 22.83 -20.20 7.02
N THR A 303 22.35 -20.45 5.80
CA THR A 303 22.95 -19.92 4.55
C THR A 303 21.87 -19.41 3.59
N VAL A 304 22.28 -18.58 2.62
CA VAL A 304 21.36 -18.02 1.62
C VAL A 304 20.81 -19.12 0.71
N SER A 305 21.64 -20.07 0.30
CA SER A 305 21.19 -21.17 -0.56
C SER A 305 20.17 -22.06 0.16
N ALA A 306 20.31 -22.27 1.48
CA ALA A 306 19.37 -23.08 2.26
C ALA A 306 17.98 -22.44 2.39
N GLY A 307 17.91 -21.10 2.43
CA GLY A 307 16.65 -20.37 2.50
C GLY A 307 16.00 -20.09 1.15
N HIS A 308 16.79 -20.10 0.06
CA HIS A 308 16.36 -19.70 -1.26
C HIS A 308 15.12 -20.46 -1.77
N ASP A 309 15.08 -21.78 -1.65
CA ASP A 309 13.98 -22.58 -2.20
C ASP A 309 12.62 -22.23 -1.54
N TYR A 310 12.64 -21.94 -0.23
CA TYR A 310 11.45 -21.52 0.50
C TYR A 310 11.02 -20.11 0.09
N ALA A 311 11.98 -19.18 -0.03
CA ALA A 311 11.72 -17.82 -0.48
C ALA A 311 11.17 -17.79 -1.90
N GLN A 312 11.80 -18.51 -2.82
CA GLN A 312 11.41 -18.61 -4.23
C GLN A 312 10.01 -19.20 -4.38
N SER A 313 9.68 -20.25 -3.63
CA SER A 313 8.35 -20.87 -3.67
C SER A 313 7.25 -19.89 -3.22
N LEU A 314 7.52 -19.08 -2.20
CA LEU A 314 6.58 -18.06 -1.73
C LEU A 314 6.51 -16.86 -2.69
N ALA A 315 7.63 -16.46 -3.28
CA ALA A 315 7.71 -15.39 -4.28
C ALA A 315 6.90 -15.75 -5.53
N LEU A 316 7.06 -16.96 -6.07
CA LEU A 316 6.33 -17.40 -7.27
C LEU A 316 4.82 -17.55 -7.06
N ARG A 317 4.38 -17.83 -5.82
CA ARG A 317 2.95 -17.78 -5.46
C ARG A 317 2.41 -16.36 -5.39
N THR A 318 3.26 -15.41 -5.00
CA THR A 318 2.90 -13.99 -4.89
C THR A 318 2.90 -13.30 -6.26
N ASP A 319 3.93 -13.55 -7.07
CA ASP A 319 4.01 -13.15 -8.47
C ASP A 319 4.74 -14.23 -9.29
N PRO A 320 4.07 -14.88 -10.24
CA PRO A 320 4.69 -15.90 -11.09
C PRO A 320 5.90 -15.41 -11.89
N GLY A 321 6.01 -14.09 -12.12
CA GLY A 321 7.13 -13.47 -12.82
C GLY A 321 8.30 -13.05 -11.91
N ALA A 322 8.27 -13.37 -10.62
CA ALA A 322 9.27 -12.92 -9.65
C ALA A 322 10.66 -13.50 -9.92
N VAL A 323 11.63 -12.60 -9.99
CA VAL A 323 13.05 -12.87 -10.15
C VAL A 323 13.82 -12.33 -8.96
N LEU A 324 14.71 -13.12 -8.37
CA LEU A 324 15.57 -12.68 -7.27
C LEU A 324 16.62 -11.69 -7.77
N GLU A 325 16.66 -10.51 -7.17
CA GLU A 325 17.60 -9.43 -7.49
C GLU A 325 18.75 -9.37 -6.48
N SER A 326 18.42 -9.43 -5.19
CA SER A 326 19.40 -9.35 -4.11
C SER A 326 18.94 -10.10 -2.87
N VAL A 327 19.90 -10.40 -1.98
CA VAL A 327 19.65 -10.99 -0.67
C VAL A 327 20.39 -10.17 0.37
N VAL A 328 19.73 -9.80 1.45
CA VAL A 328 20.34 -9.15 2.62
C VAL A 328 20.15 -10.06 3.82
N VAL A 329 21.22 -10.32 4.56
CA VAL A 329 21.19 -11.10 5.79
C VAL A 329 21.52 -10.15 6.94
N GLU A 330 20.58 -9.95 7.85
CA GLU A 330 20.83 -9.28 9.12
C GLU A 330 21.57 -10.25 10.05
N LEU A 331 22.65 -9.76 10.66
CA LEU A 331 23.55 -10.56 11.50
C LEU A 331 23.43 -10.09 12.96
N ASP A 332 23.62 -11.01 13.89
CA ASP A 332 23.63 -10.72 15.33
C ASP A 332 24.65 -11.62 16.03
N HIS A 333 24.91 -11.36 17.31
CA HIS A 333 25.84 -12.14 18.14
C HIS A 333 25.09 -12.99 19.15
N ASP A 334 25.48 -14.27 19.26
CA ASP A 334 24.95 -15.15 20.30
C ASP A 334 25.53 -14.82 21.68
N ALA A 335 25.09 -15.54 22.71
CA ALA A 335 25.57 -15.34 24.08
C ALA A 335 27.08 -15.64 24.24
N ASP A 336 27.66 -16.43 23.33
CA ASP A 336 29.08 -16.78 23.29
C ASP A 336 29.89 -15.82 22.39
N GLY A 337 29.23 -14.84 21.76
CA GLY A 337 29.83 -13.85 20.87
C GLY A 337 30.06 -14.31 19.44
N ASN A 338 29.47 -15.44 19.02
CA ASN A 338 29.54 -15.89 17.63
C ASN A 338 28.49 -15.17 16.78
N VAL A 339 28.88 -14.82 15.56
CA VAL A 339 27.98 -14.20 14.58
C VAL A 339 27.03 -15.27 14.02
N PHE A 340 25.73 -14.97 14.04
CA PHE A 340 24.69 -15.82 13.44
C PHE A 340 23.69 -15.00 12.61
N PRO A 341 23.03 -15.61 11.62
CA PRO A 341 22.01 -14.92 10.82
C PRO A 341 20.70 -14.79 11.59
N ARG A 342 20.22 -13.55 11.72
CA ARG A 342 18.98 -13.20 12.42
C ARG A 342 17.77 -13.19 11.49
N GLU A 343 17.88 -12.53 10.35
CA GLU A 343 16.82 -12.47 9.33
C GLU A 343 17.46 -12.53 7.94
N PHE A 344 16.88 -13.33 7.04
CA PHE A 344 17.21 -13.30 5.62
C PHE A 344 16.11 -12.58 4.86
N ARG A 345 16.49 -11.59 4.06
CA ARG A 345 15.61 -10.79 3.21
C ARG A 345 15.97 -11.04 1.76
N TYR A 346 15.06 -11.65 1.01
CA TYR A 346 15.20 -11.92 -0.41
C TYR A 346 14.36 -10.90 -1.18
N SER A 347 15.00 -10.03 -1.97
CA SER A 347 14.32 -9.00 -2.74
C SER A 347 14.04 -9.49 -4.15
N PHE A 348 12.76 -9.49 -4.52
CA PHE A 348 12.27 -9.96 -5.81
C PHE A 348 11.76 -8.79 -6.64
N ARG A 349 12.02 -8.86 -7.94
CA ARG A 349 11.44 -7.98 -8.95
C ARG A 349 10.77 -8.77 -10.07
N SER A 350 9.76 -8.18 -10.67
CA SER A 350 9.13 -8.70 -11.87
C SER A 350 8.84 -7.58 -12.86
N CYS A 351 8.71 -7.95 -14.13
CA CYS A 351 8.35 -7.05 -15.21
C CYS A 351 7.28 -7.71 -16.08
N LYS A 352 6.16 -7.02 -16.29
CA LYS A 352 5.07 -7.44 -17.16
C LYS A 352 4.88 -6.41 -18.26
N HIS A 353 4.77 -6.91 -19.50
CA HIS A 353 4.55 -6.09 -20.68
C HIS A 353 3.12 -6.24 -21.17
N GLN A 354 2.46 -5.12 -21.47
CA GLN A 354 1.16 -5.08 -22.11
C GLN A 354 1.27 -4.38 -23.46
N SER A 355 1.64 -5.15 -24.49
CA SER A 355 1.95 -4.64 -25.83
C SER A 355 0.79 -3.86 -26.46
N ALA A 356 -0.47 -4.28 -26.23
CA ALA A 356 -1.65 -3.60 -26.77
C ALA A 356 -1.80 -2.15 -26.26
N ARG A 357 -1.28 -1.87 -25.06
CA ARG A 357 -1.29 -0.54 -24.44
C ARG A 357 0.09 0.14 -24.47
N ARG A 358 1.13 -0.59 -24.86
CA ARG A 358 2.56 -0.19 -24.80
C ARG A 358 2.96 0.23 -23.38
N ILE A 359 2.49 -0.54 -22.41
CA ILE A 359 2.75 -0.31 -20.98
C ILE A 359 3.69 -1.40 -20.46
N ARG A 360 4.68 -0.98 -19.69
CA ARG A 360 5.58 -1.83 -18.90
C ARG A 360 5.26 -1.62 -17.42
N ARG A 361 4.90 -2.68 -16.71
CA ARG A 361 4.62 -2.67 -15.27
C ARG A 361 5.74 -3.39 -14.53
N LEU A 362 6.28 -2.73 -13.52
CA LEU A 362 7.31 -3.26 -12.63
C LEU A 362 6.72 -3.50 -11.26
N SER A 363 7.16 -4.57 -10.62
CA SER A 363 6.75 -4.90 -9.26
C SER A 363 7.95 -5.36 -8.45
N GLY A 364 8.04 -4.89 -7.21
CA GLY A 364 9.11 -5.23 -6.27
C GLY A 364 8.56 -5.57 -4.90
N PHE A 365 9.08 -6.63 -4.28
CA PHE A 365 8.68 -7.04 -2.94
C PHE A 365 9.78 -7.91 -2.30
N ASP A 366 9.71 -8.08 -0.99
CA ASP A 366 10.66 -8.91 -0.24
C ASP A 366 9.97 -10.15 0.34
N VAL A 367 10.72 -11.24 0.42
CA VAL A 367 10.41 -12.38 1.27
C VAL A 367 11.40 -12.41 2.43
N LEU A 368 10.88 -12.39 3.65
CA LEU A 368 11.65 -12.43 4.89
C LEU A 368 11.60 -13.84 5.46
N ILE A 369 12.75 -14.31 5.96
CA ILE A 369 12.88 -15.56 6.69
C ILE A 369 13.51 -15.24 8.04
N ASP A 370 12.78 -15.53 9.12
CA ASP A 370 13.32 -15.56 10.47
C ASP A 370 13.60 -17.02 10.84
N PRO A 371 14.87 -17.45 10.84
CA PRO A 371 15.24 -18.83 11.16
C PRO A 371 14.90 -19.21 12.60
N SER A 372 15.00 -18.24 13.52
CA SER A 372 14.81 -18.45 14.96
C SER A 372 13.34 -18.65 15.31
N ALA A 373 12.46 -17.83 14.73
CA ALA A 373 11.02 -17.94 14.88
C ALA A 373 10.41 -19.00 13.94
N ARG A 374 11.20 -19.52 12.98
CA ARG A 374 10.73 -20.39 11.89
C ARG A 374 9.56 -19.78 11.13
N LEU A 375 9.69 -18.52 10.75
CA LEU A 375 8.65 -17.76 10.05
C LEU A 375 9.10 -17.32 8.66
N LEU A 376 8.18 -17.39 7.71
CA LEU A 376 8.29 -16.78 6.39
C LEU A 376 7.29 -15.64 6.31
N ALA A 377 7.71 -14.50 5.76
CA ALA A 377 6.85 -13.36 5.58
C ALA A 377 7.03 -12.74 4.18
N VAL A 378 5.98 -12.07 3.69
CA VAL A 378 6.01 -11.32 2.43
C VAL A 378 5.70 -9.87 2.71
N THR A 379 6.46 -8.95 2.12
CA THR A 379 6.18 -7.52 2.23
C THR A 379 5.18 -7.04 1.17
N ALA A 380 4.60 -5.86 1.37
CA ALA A 380 3.76 -5.23 0.37
C ALA A 380 4.58 -4.99 -0.91
N MET A 381 3.87 -4.97 -2.04
CA MET A 381 4.51 -4.87 -3.34
C MET A 381 4.53 -3.43 -3.82
N GLU A 382 5.73 -2.91 -4.04
CA GLU A 382 5.97 -1.66 -4.75
C GLU A 382 5.65 -1.86 -6.23
N ARG A 383 4.95 -0.90 -6.84
CA ARG A 383 4.46 -1.00 -8.21
C ARG A 383 4.73 0.29 -8.96
N GLU A 384 5.34 0.13 -10.12
CA GLU A 384 5.66 1.22 -11.04
C GLU A 384 5.16 0.87 -12.43
N ALA A 385 4.83 1.89 -13.23
CA ALA A 385 4.39 1.70 -14.59
C ALA A 385 4.98 2.78 -15.49
N GLU A 386 5.40 2.36 -16.67
CA GLU A 386 5.91 3.20 -17.73
C GLU A 386 5.09 2.96 -18.98
N GLN A 387 4.81 4.03 -19.73
CA GLN A 387 4.03 3.97 -20.97
C GLN A 387 4.82 4.61 -22.10
N ALA A 388 4.94 3.90 -23.23
CA ALA A 388 5.53 4.44 -24.44
C ALA A 388 4.50 5.26 -25.25
N ASP A 389 4.94 6.40 -25.76
CA ASP A 389 4.12 7.28 -26.60
C ASP A 389 3.87 6.67 -27.99
N ASP A 390 4.89 6.01 -28.56
CA ASP A 390 4.88 5.43 -29.89
C ASP A 390 5.52 4.02 -29.94
N ASP A 391 5.41 3.38 -31.09
CA ASP A 391 5.94 2.02 -31.28
C ASP A 391 7.47 1.98 -31.22
N SER A 392 8.17 3.05 -31.61
CA SER A 392 9.63 3.12 -31.56
C SER A 392 10.11 3.19 -30.12
N ALA A 393 9.48 4.02 -29.30
CA ALA A 393 9.70 4.10 -27.87
C ALA A 393 9.40 2.75 -27.20
N TRP A 394 8.32 2.08 -27.61
CA TRP A 394 7.99 0.75 -27.12
C TRP A 394 9.06 -0.29 -27.46
N GLN A 395 9.57 -0.33 -28.70
CA GLN A 395 10.67 -1.22 -29.06
C GLN A 395 11.94 -0.91 -28.27
N SER A 396 12.26 0.37 -28.04
CA SER A 396 13.40 0.74 -27.19
C SER A 396 13.22 0.23 -25.75
N MET A 397 12.02 0.35 -25.19
CA MET A 397 11.72 -0.16 -23.85
C MET A 397 11.78 -1.69 -23.77
N LEU A 398 11.51 -2.41 -24.86
CA LEU A 398 11.65 -3.87 -24.88
C LEU A 398 13.12 -4.33 -24.95
N LEU A 399 14.01 -3.51 -25.53
CA LEU A 399 15.44 -3.80 -25.60
C LEU A 399 16.16 -3.53 -24.28
N ASP A 400 15.71 -2.54 -23.52
CA ASP A 400 16.28 -2.17 -22.23
C ASP A 400 15.58 -2.92 -21.09
N SER A 401 16.22 -3.98 -20.57
CA SER A 401 15.66 -4.75 -19.45
C SER A 401 15.80 -3.97 -18.15
N PRO A 402 14.69 -3.63 -17.48
CA PRO A 402 14.74 -2.97 -16.17
C PRO A 402 15.09 -3.95 -15.04
N LEU A 403 15.15 -5.26 -15.34
CA LEU A 403 15.54 -6.31 -14.41
C LEU A 403 17.04 -6.57 -14.56
N GLN A 404 17.74 -6.59 -13.42
CA GLN A 404 19.10 -7.13 -13.35
C GLN A 404 19.10 -8.64 -13.69
N PRO A 405 20.25 -9.20 -14.11
CA PRO A 405 20.37 -10.63 -14.30
C PRO A 405 19.92 -11.40 -13.05
N PRO A 406 19.09 -12.44 -13.19
CA PRO A 406 18.52 -13.17 -12.06
C PRO A 406 19.60 -13.76 -11.17
N LEU A 407 19.55 -13.44 -9.88
CA LEU A 407 20.42 -14.07 -8.89
C LEU A 407 19.94 -15.51 -8.65
N ARG A 408 20.78 -16.48 -8.99
CA ARG A 408 20.48 -17.91 -8.83
C ARG A 408 21.50 -18.55 -7.91
N PRO A 409 21.22 -18.71 -6.61
CA PRO A 409 22.09 -19.44 -5.72
C PRO A 409 22.31 -20.86 -6.26
N GLY A 410 23.55 -21.32 -6.28
CA GLY A 410 23.90 -22.63 -6.81
C GLY A 410 25.20 -23.15 -6.20
N PRO A 411 25.64 -24.37 -6.55
CA PRO A 411 26.80 -25.02 -5.92
C PRO A 411 28.13 -24.26 -6.09
N TRP A 412 28.18 -23.31 -7.02
CA TRP A 412 29.33 -22.45 -7.27
C TRP A 412 29.40 -21.24 -6.33
N LEU A 413 28.33 -20.93 -5.60
CA LEU A 413 28.26 -19.79 -4.70
C LEU A 413 29.08 -20.08 -3.44
N ARG A 414 30.03 -19.20 -3.14
CA ARG A 414 30.63 -19.11 -1.80
C ARG A 414 29.61 -18.43 -0.90
N ASP A 415 28.90 -19.24 -0.12
CA ASP A 415 27.79 -18.80 0.72
C ASP A 415 28.28 -18.21 2.06
N LEU A 416 27.33 -17.77 2.89
CA LEU A 416 27.53 -17.04 4.13
C LEU A 416 28.53 -17.72 5.09
N ASP A 417 28.49 -19.05 5.19
CA ASP A 417 29.38 -19.87 6.02
C ASP A 417 30.84 -19.79 5.58
N THR A 418 31.10 -19.55 4.30
CA THR A 418 32.45 -19.40 3.74
C THR A 418 32.93 -17.96 3.68
N ILE A 419 32.03 -16.99 3.46
CA ILE A 419 32.40 -15.58 3.28
C ILE A 419 32.49 -14.80 4.59
N LEU A 420 31.67 -15.13 5.60
CA LEU A 420 31.72 -14.43 6.89
C LEU A 420 33.07 -14.56 7.60
N PRO A 421 33.70 -15.75 7.70
CA PRO A 421 35.01 -15.87 8.35
C PRO A 421 36.08 -14.99 7.69
N VAL A 422 36.08 -14.94 6.35
CA VAL A 422 37.03 -14.13 5.56
C VAL A 422 36.80 -12.63 5.79
N ALA A 423 35.54 -12.19 5.80
CA ALA A 423 35.20 -10.80 6.07
C ALA A 423 35.57 -10.40 7.51
N LEU A 424 35.29 -11.25 8.49
CA LEU A 424 35.64 -11.04 9.89
C LEU A 424 37.15 -10.89 10.10
N GLU A 425 37.96 -11.74 9.46
CA GLU A 425 39.43 -11.64 9.51
C GLU A 425 39.93 -10.31 8.90
N ALA A 426 39.36 -9.90 7.77
CA ALA A 426 39.66 -8.62 7.14
C ALA A 426 39.32 -7.42 8.05
N PHE A 427 38.15 -7.46 8.71
CA PHE A 427 37.77 -6.44 9.67
C PHE A 427 38.71 -6.40 10.87
N GLN A 428 39.04 -7.55 11.45
CA GLN A 428 39.96 -7.64 12.60
C GLN A 428 41.34 -7.06 12.29
N THR A 429 41.84 -7.31 11.07
CA THR A 429 43.11 -6.74 10.60
C THR A 429 43.08 -5.22 10.52
N ARG A 430 41.92 -4.62 10.23
CA ARG A 430 41.74 -3.17 10.10
C ARG A 430 41.42 -2.46 11.42
N ALA A 431 40.82 -3.17 12.38
CA ALA A 431 40.25 -2.54 13.57
C ALA A 431 41.29 -2.06 14.59
N ASP A 432 42.58 -2.42 14.46
CA ASP A 432 43.68 -1.93 15.32
C ASP A 432 43.28 -1.84 16.81
N THR A 433 42.70 -2.93 17.36
CA THR A 433 42.13 -3.11 18.73
C THR A 433 40.71 -2.61 19.03
N ARG A 434 40.00 -2.01 18.06
CA ARG A 434 38.60 -1.60 18.23
C ARG A 434 37.65 -2.79 18.19
N ARG A 435 36.58 -2.72 18.97
CA ARG A 435 35.48 -3.68 18.87
C ARG A 435 34.73 -3.45 17.56
N ILE A 436 34.42 -4.55 16.88
CA ILE A 436 33.65 -4.58 15.64
C ILE A 436 32.31 -5.22 15.96
N ASP A 437 31.25 -4.63 15.44
CA ASP A 437 29.89 -5.17 15.52
C ASP A 437 29.39 -5.41 14.09
N VAL A 438 29.31 -6.67 13.68
CA VAL A 438 28.85 -7.03 12.33
C VAL A 438 27.34 -6.82 12.25
N ASP A 439 26.90 -6.16 11.18
CA ASP A 439 25.52 -5.69 11.02
C ASP A 439 24.78 -6.50 9.96
N SER A 440 25.34 -6.58 8.75
CA SER A 440 24.67 -7.24 7.63
C SER A 440 25.62 -7.80 6.59
N ALA A 441 25.13 -8.78 5.82
CA ALA A 441 25.78 -9.28 4.61
C ALA A 441 24.80 -9.27 3.43
N SER A 442 25.17 -8.55 2.37
CA SER A 442 24.33 -8.35 1.18
C SER A 442 24.94 -9.03 -0.04
N LEU A 443 24.16 -9.85 -0.73
CA LEU A 443 24.52 -10.53 -1.98
C LEU A 443 23.74 -9.90 -3.14
N TYR A 444 24.44 -9.34 -4.13
CA TYR A 444 23.83 -8.67 -5.28
C TYR A 444 24.71 -8.74 -6.53
N ALA A 445 24.15 -8.43 -7.70
CA ALA A 445 24.89 -8.24 -8.94
C ALA A 445 25.32 -6.78 -9.08
N ASN A 446 26.60 -6.53 -9.39
CA ASN A 446 27.05 -5.18 -9.74
C ASN A 446 26.59 -4.78 -11.17
N GLU A 447 26.93 -3.56 -11.59
CA GLU A 447 26.60 -3.05 -12.94
C GLU A 447 27.15 -3.91 -14.09
N GLU A 448 28.23 -4.66 -13.84
CA GLU A 448 28.85 -5.58 -14.80
C GLU A 448 28.24 -7.00 -14.76
N GLY A 449 27.25 -7.24 -13.89
CA GLY A 449 26.62 -8.56 -13.69
C GLY A 449 27.47 -9.54 -12.87
N ILE A 450 28.54 -9.08 -12.23
CA ILE A 450 29.38 -9.86 -11.32
C ILE A 450 28.72 -9.89 -9.94
N LEU A 451 28.52 -11.10 -9.42
CA LEU A 451 27.93 -11.31 -8.11
C LEU A 451 28.94 -11.05 -7.00
N ARG A 452 28.55 -10.21 -6.04
CA ARG A 452 29.38 -9.79 -4.92
C ARG A 452 28.64 -9.89 -3.60
N TRP A 453 29.41 -10.19 -2.57
CA TRP A 453 29.05 -10.00 -1.19
C TRP A 453 29.57 -8.65 -0.71
N GLN A 454 28.73 -7.90 -0.03
CA GLN A 454 29.12 -6.74 0.77
C GLN A 454 28.77 -7.05 2.22
N VAL A 455 29.78 -7.21 3.06
CA VAL A 455 29.59 -7.38 4.51
C VAL A 455 29.82 -6.03 5.16
N VAL A 456 28.92 -5.60 6.03
CA VAL A 456 28.95 -4.32 6.74
C VAL A 456 29.10 -4.56 8.23
N ALA A 457 29.96 -3.78 8.87
CA ALA A 457 30.15 -3.77 10.31
C ALA A 457 30.34 -2.35 10.83
N TRP A 458 30.11 -2.16 12.12
CA TRP A 458 30.30 -0.90 12.82
C TRP A 458 31.48 -0.99 13.76
N LEU A 459 32.32 0.03 13.74
CA LEU A 459 33.34 0.21 14.78
C LEU A 459 32.70 0.80 16.03
N SER A 460 33.38 0.67 17.17
CA SER A 460 32.94 1.23 18.46
C SER A 460 32.71 2.76 18.47
N ASP A 461 33.18 3.48 17.45
CA ASP A 461 32.95 4.92 17.27
C ASP A 461 31.79 5.23 16.30
N GLU A 462 30.94 4.24 16.01
CA GLU A 462 29.82 4.32 15.07
C GLU A 462 30.25 4.63 13.63
N THR A 463 31.51 4.33 13.27
CA THR A 463 31.95 4.41 11.87
C THR A 463 31.59 3.13 11.13
N PRO A 464 30.85 3.20 10.01
CA PRO A 464 30.56 2.02 9.20
C PRO A 464 31.80 1.63 8.39
N VAL A 465 32.12 0.34 8.42
CA VAL A 465 33.15 -0.29 7.58
C VAL A 465 32.50 -1.41 6.78
N HIS A 466 33.02 -1.67 5.58
CA HIS A 466 32.51 -2.76 4.75
C HIS A 466 33.66 -3.52 4.10
N VAL A 467 33.39 -4.75 3.67
CA VAL A 467 34.32 -5.56 2.86
C VAL A 467 33.52 -6.11 1.69
N MET A 468 34.08 -5.97 0.49
CA MET A 468 33.50 -6.53 -0.72
C MET A 468 34.24 -7.81 -1.12
N LEU A 469 33.49 -8.90 -1.30
CA LEU A 469 34.03 -10.18 -1.73
C LEU A 469 33.35 -10.66 -3.01
N ASN A 470 34.12 -11.28 -3.90
CA ASN A 470 33.57 -11.94 -5.07
C ASN A 470 32.82 -13.22 -4.67
N ALA A 471 31.55 -13.34 -5.06
CA ALA A 471 30.69 -14.45 -4.62
C ALA A 471 31.08 -15.82 -5.20
N ARG A 472 31.94 -15.88 -6.23
CA ARG A 472 32.44 -17.14 -6.81
C ARG A 472 33.80 -17.54 -6.25
N THR A 473 34.73 -16.61 -6.16
CA THR A 473 36.10 -16.91 -5.74
C THR A 473 36.30 -16.79 -4.23
N GLY A 474 35.48 -15.98 -3.55
CA GLY A 474 35.67 -15.60 -2.15
C GLY A 474 36.83 -14.62 -1.96
N ALA A 475 37.42 -14.09 -3.04
CA ALA A 475 38.48 -13.11 -2.97
C ALA A 475 37.92 -11.75 -2.54
N ILE A 476 38.71 -11.01 -1.76
CA ILE A 476 38.38 -9.64 -1.37
C ILE A 476 38.70 -8.73 -2.55
N ASP A 477 37.67 -8.03 -3.04
CA ASP A 477 37.77 -7.06 -4.12
C ASP A 477 38.08 -5.66 -3.56
N ASP A 478 37.54 -5.32 -2.39
CA ASP A 478 37.69 -4.01 -1.74
C ASP A 478 37.50 -4.08 -0.22
N ILE A 479 38.17 -3.19 0.54
CA ILE A 479 38.10 -3.05 2.00
C ILE A 479 37.92 -1.59 2.39
#